data_AF-A0A1G2YWF7-F1
#
_entry.id   AF-A0A1G2YWF7-F1
#
_cell.length_a   1.000
_cell.length_b   1.000
_cell.length_c   1.000
_cell.angle_alpha   90.00
_cell.angle_beta   90.00
_cell.angle_gamma   90.00
#
_symmetry.space_group_name_H-M   'P 1'
#
loop_
_entity.id
_entity.type
_entity.pdbx_description
1 polymer ?
#
loop_
_entity_poly.entity_id
_entity_poly.type
_entity_poly.pdbx_seq_one_letter_code
_entity_poly.pdbx_strand_id
1 'polypeptide(L)'
;VWSIVETPAYQKPVSGRLRFMITPLALVDLLAILPFYLPFTGVDLRFLRIMRMMRIFRVAKLGRYSQSLQMLQRVITVKKEQLVCSLFILLLLVIIAASMLYYAENGVQPEAFSSIPTSMWWAIATLTTVGYGDIYPITGLGRLMASVIAVLGIGMVALPTGILGAGFVEEMGQRQKSSRCPHCGKEIAGTRVP
;
A
#
# COMPACT_ATOMS: atom_id res chain seq x y z
N VAL A 1 14.56 -21.25 13.22
CA VAL A 1 14.32 -21.28 14.69
C VAL A 1 15.47 -21.95 15.42
N TRP A 2 15.91 -23.14 15.01
CA TRP A 2 16.95 -23.87 15.76
C TRP A 2 18.33 -23.16 15.77
N SER A 3 18.71 -22.52 14.66
CA SER A 3 19.96 -21.76 14.50
C SER A 3 19.92 -20.30 14.99
N ILE A 4 18.77 -19.77 15.44
CA ILE A 4 18.65 -18.32 15.76
C ILE A 4 19.48 -17.91 16.98
N VAL A 5 19.91 -18.88 17.79
CA VAL A 5 20.65 -18.68 19.04
C VAL A 5 22.08 -18.18 18.79
N GLU A 6 22.61 -18.32 17.57
CA GLU A 6 23.88 -17.72 17.14
C GLU A 6 23.79 -16.18 17.02
N THR A 7 22.59 -15.61 16.92
CA THR A 7 22.42 -14.16 16.83
C THR A 7 22.50 -13.56 18.23
N PRO A 8 23.33 -12.52 18.49
CA PRO A 8 23.49 -11.92 19.82
C PRO A 8 22.17 -11.49 20.46
N ALA A 9 21.21 -11.05 19.64
CA ALA A 9 19.88 -10.61 20.07
C ALA A 9 18.97 -11.73 20.61
N TYR A 10 19.25 -13.01 20.32
CA TYR A 10 18.40 -14.16 20.66
C TYR A 10 19.16 -15.30 21.36
N GLN A 11 20.28 -15.00 22.03
CA GLN A 11 21.15 -15.98 22.70
C GLN A 11 20.48 -16.85 23.76
N LYS A 12 19.34 -16.41 24.35
CA LYS A 12 18.66 -17.20 25.38
C LYS A 12 18.02 -18.46 24.77
N PRO A 13 18.28 -19.67 25.30
CA PRO A 13 17.94 -20.94 24.63
C PRO A 13 16.44 -21.16 24.45
N VAL A 14 15.60 -20.71 25.38
CA VAL A 14 14.15 -20.88 25.31
C VAL A 14 13.44 -19.57 24.97
N SER A 15 13.71 -18.51 25.74
CA SER A 15 13.05 -17.21 25.54
C SER A 15 13.47 -16.48 24.26
N GLY A 16 14.72 -16.66 23.79
CA GLY A 16 15.18 -16.10 22.51
C GLY A 16 14.48 -16.76 21.32
N ARG A 17 14.29 -18.07 21.37
CA ARG A 17 13.55 -18.83 20.34
C ARG A 17 12.07 -18.45 20.30
N LEU A 18 11.43 -18.34 21.46
CA LEU A 18 10.01 -17.95 21.55
C LEU A 18 9.80 -16.52 21.04
N ARG A 19 10.70 -15.60 21.40
CA ARG A 19 10.70 -14.21 20.90
C ARG A 19 10.84 -14.17 19.38
N PHE A 20 11.65 -15.04 18.80
CA PHE A 20 11.79 -15.16 17.35
C PHE A 20 10.53 -15.71 16.67
N MET A 21 9.87 -16.72 17.25
CA MET A 21 8.64 -17.30 16.67
C MET A 21 7.49 -16.27 16.54
N ILE A 22 7.46 -15.26 17.42
CA ILE A 22 6.44 -14.21 17.42
C ILE A 22 6.81 -13.05 16.48
N THR A 23 7.99 -13.08 15.84
CA THR A 23 8.33 -12.03 14.85
C THR A 23 7.40 -12.09 13.63
N PRO A 24 7.05 -10.93 13.02
CA PRO A 24 6.11 -10.89 11.89
C PRO A 24 6.53 -11.81 10.74
N LEU A 25 7.83 -11.91 10.48
CA LEU A 25 8.39 -12.75 9.42
C LEU A 25 8.26 -14.26 9.72
N ALA A 26 8.41 -14.66 10.99
CA ALA A 26 8.23 -16.04 11.41
C ALA A 26 6.75 -16.43 11.43
N LEU A 27 5.86 -15.51 11.83
CA LEU A 27 4.41 -15.69 11.77
C LEU A 27 3.92 -15.88 10.32
N VAL A 28 4.42 -15.09 9.37
CA VAL A 28 4.10 -15.25 7.94
C VAL A 28 4.58 -16.60 7.41
N ASP A 29 5.79 -17.06 7.78
CA ASP A 29 6.28 -18.39 7.39
C ASP A 29 5.44 -19.53 8.01
N LEU A 30 5.02 -19.39 9.28
CA LEU A 30 4.15 -20.35 9.95
C LEU A 30 2.77 -20.44 9.25
N LEU A 31 2.14 -19.30 9.00
CA LEU A 31 0.83 -19.21 8.32
C LEU A 31 0.89 -19.71 6.87
N ALA A 32 2.04 -19.58 6.19
CA ALA A 32 2.22 -20.08 4.83
C ALA A 32 2.39 -21.62 4.75
N ILE A 33 2.78 -22.27 5.85
CA ILE A 33 3.02 -23.71 5.94
C ILE A 33 1.83 -24.44 6.59
N LEU A 34 1.10 -23.79 7.50
CA LEU A 34 -0.06 -24.34 8.21
C LEU A 34 -1.10 -25.04 7.30
N PRO A 35 -1.48 -24.49 6.12
CA PRO A 35 -2.50 -25.11 5.26
C PRO A 35 -2.07 -26.44 4.65
N PHE A 36 -0.78 -26.78 4.65
CA PHE A 36 -0.26 -28.04 4.15
C PHE A 36 -0.46 -29.19 5.15
N TYR A 37 -0.41 -28.91 6.45
CA TYR A 37 -0.49 -29.92 7.50
C TYR A 37 -1.92 -30.19 8.00
N LEU A 38 -2.81 -29.20 7.90
CA LEU A 38 -4.21 -29.30 8.35
C LEU A 38 -5.09 -30.36 7.66
N PRO A 39 -4.88 -30.73 6.38
CA PRO A 39 -5.63 -31.82 5.77
C PRO A 39 -5.41 -33.18 6.46
N PHE A 40 -4.28 -33.37 7.14
CA PHE A 40 -3.96 -34.63 7.83
C PHE A 40 -4.59 -34.74 9.22
N THR A 41 -5.17 -33.66 9.76
CA THR A 41 -5.75 -33.63 11.12
C THR A 41 -7.28 -33.80 11.14
N GLY A 42 -7.91 -34.14 10.01
CA GLY A 42 -9.35 -34.49 9.94
C GLY A 42 -10.31 -33.31 10.11
N VAL A 43 -9.85 -32.06 9.93
CA VAL A 43 -10.66 -30.84 10.12
C VAL A 43 -11.65 -30.65 8.96
N ASP A 44 -12.84 -30.15 9.30
CA ASP A 44 -13.96 -29.93 8.40
C ASP A 44 -13.59 -29.20 7.07
N LEU A 45 -14.20 -29.64 5.97
CA LEU A 45 -13.90 -29.21 4.59
C LEU A 45 -14.15 -27.70 4.37
N ARG A 46 -15.01 -27.07 5.17
CA ARG A 46 -15.27 -25.61 5.14
C ARG A 46 -14.09 -24.80 5.68
N PHE A 47 -13.48 -25.23 6.80
CA PHE A 47 -12.28 -24.59 7.34
C PHE A 47 -11.09 -24.73 6.38
N LEU A 48 -10.98 -25.85 5.68
CA LEU A 48 -9.97 -26.06 4.64
C LEU A 48 -10.09 -25.06 3.47
N ARG A 49 -11.28 -24.54 3.17
CA ARG A 49 -11.48 -23.55 2.09
C ARG A 49 -10.88 -22.19 2.44
N ILE A 50 -11.09 -21.71 3.66
CA ILE A 50 -10.52 -20.44 4.15
C ILE A 50 -9.01 -20.59 4.36
N MET A 51 -8.56 -21.73 4.89
CA MET A 51 -7.13 -22.05 5.06
C MET A 51 -6.37 -22.10 3.72
N ARG A 52 -7.03 -22.44 2.60
CA ARG A 52 -6.41 -22.36 1.26
C ARG A 52 -6.08 -20.92 0.85
N MET A 53 -6.85 -19.92 1.29
CA MET A 53 -6.57 -18.51 1.01
C MET A 53 -5.32 -18.00 1.75
N MET A 54 -4.98 -18.60 2.91
CA MET A 54 -3.73 -18.28 3.61
C MET A 54 -2.48 -18.62 2.80
N ARG A 55 -2.59 -19.37 1.70
CA ARG A 55 -1.48 -19.55 0.75
C ARG A 55 -1.01 -18.22 0.14
N ILE A 56 -1.83 -17.17 0.13
CA ILE A 56 -1.41 -15.82 -0.29
C ILE A 56 -0.29 -15.26 0.60
N PHE A 57 -0.22 -15.64 1.88
CA PHE A 57 0.87 -15.25 2.77
C PHE A 57 2.23 -15.83 2.32
N ARG A 58 2.24 -16.91 1.51
CA ARG A 58 3.47 -17.39 0.87
C ARG A 58 4.04 -16.35 -0.10
N VAL A 59 3.19 -15.55 -0.75
CA VAL A 59 3.63 -14.45 -1.64
C VAL A 59 4.34 -13.36 -0.84
N ALA A 60 3.93 -13.11 0.40
CA ALA A 60 4.63 -12.16 1.27
C ALA A 60 6.10 -12.58 1.56
N LYS A 61 6.44 -13.87 1.39
CA LYS A 61 7.83 -14.35 1.43
C LYS A 61 8.69 -13.84 0.27
N LEU A 62 8.10 -13.59 -0.91
CA LEU A 62 8.79 -12.97 -2.05
C LEU A 62 9.20 -11.52 -1.74
N GLY A 63 8.45 -10.83 -0.87
CA GLY A 63 8.82 -9.49 -0.38
C GLY A 63 10.17 -9.45 0.32
N ARG A 64 10.62 -10.58 0.90
CA ARG A 64 11.93 -10.69 1.56
C ARG A 64 13.09 -10.79 0.57
N TYR A 65 12.86 -11.34 -0.62
CA TYR A 65 13.88 -11.59 -1.62
C TYR A 65 13.89 -10.54 -2.74
N SER A 66 12.77 -9.86 -2.98
CA SER A 66 12.69 -8.82 -4.00
C SER A 66 13.37 -7.54 -3.51
N GLN A 67 14.55 -7.24 -4.05
CA GLN A 67 15.22 -5.95 -3.86
C GLN A 67 14.31 -4.76 -4.20
N SER A 68 13.40 -4.92 -5.17
CA SER A 68 12.47 -3.89 -5.60
C SER A 68 11.42 -3.57 -4.53
N LEU A 69 10.88 -4.58 -3.83
CA LEU A 69 9.92 -4.37 -2.74
C LEU A 69 10.58 -3.75 -1.51
N GLN A 70 11.82 -4.12 -1.22
CA GLN A 70 12.60 -3.49 -0.15
C GLN A 70 12.89 -2.01 -0.45
N MET A 71 13.19 -1.68 -1.71
CA MET A 71 13.35 -0.29 -2.16
C MET A 71 12.05 0.48 -2.00
N LEU A 72 10.92 -0.07 -2.47
CA LEU A 72 9.60 0.52 -2.32
C LEU A 72 9.26 0.80 -0.84
N GLN A 73 9.47 -0.19 0.04
CA GLN A 73 9.23 -0.04 1.48
C GLN A 73 10.10 1.05 2.10
N ARG A 74 11.36 1.15 1.68
CA ARG A 74 12.27 2.20 2.13
C ARG A 74 11.80 3.58 1.69
N VAL A 75 11.44 3.74 0.41
CA VAL A 75 10.90 5.00 -0.13
C VAL A 75 9.65 5.43 0.65
N ILE A 76 8.71 4.52 0.90
CA ILE A 76 7.50 4.81 1.69
C ILE A 76 7.87 5.24 3.11
N THR A 77 8.82 4.57 3.75
CA THR A 77 9.22 4.88 5.13
C THR A 77 9.91 6.26 5.21
N VAL A 78 10.76 6.58 4.23
CA VAL A 78 11.48 7.84 4.15
C VAL A 78 10.56 9.00 3.79
N LYS A 79 9.61 8.80 2.86
CA LYS A 79 8.68 9.84 2.38
C LYS A 79 7.32 9.81 3.08
N LYS A 80 7.18 9.08 4.20
CA LYS A 80 5.89 8.86 4.89
C LYS A 80 5.16 10.16 5.23
N GLU A 81 5.87 11.19 5.67
CA GLU A 81 5.28 12.46 6.08
C GLU A 81 4.66 13.19 4.88
N GLN A 82 5.37 13.21 3.77
CA GLN A 82 4.89 13.81 2.52
C GLN A 82 3.68 13.04 1.96
N LEU A 83 3.72 11.70 2.02
CA LEU A 83 2.60 10.85 1.59
C LEU A 83 1.36 11.07 2.46
N VAL A 84 1.51 11.10 3.79
CA VAL A 84 0.41 11.36 4.72
C VAL A 84 -0.20 12.74 4.48
N CYS A 85 0.62 13.78 4.29
CA CYS A 85 0.13 15.11 3.94
C CYS A 85 -0.64 15.13 2.62
N SER A 86 -0.11 14.46 1.58
CA SER A 86 -0.79 14.38 0.28
C SER A 86 -2.15 13.66 0.35
N LEU A 87 -2.23 12.57 1.13
CA LEU A 87 -3.45 11.83 1.33
C LEU A 87 -4.47 12.63 2.16
N PHE A 88 -3.99 13.37 3.16
CA PHE A 88 -4.84 14.25 3.96
C PHE A 88 -5.48 15.36 3.11
N ILE A 89 -4.70 15.99 2.22
CA ILE A 89 -5.22 17.00 1.29
C ILE A 89 -6.24 16.37 0.32
N LEU A 90 -5.97 15.16 -0.19
CA LEU A 90 -6.90 14.43 -1.06
C LEU A 90 -8.21 14.12 -0.32
N LEU A 91 -8.14 13.69 0.94
CA LEU A 91 -9.32 13.44 1.77
C LEU A 91 -10.15 14.71 1.99
N LEU A 92 -9.51 15.84 2.26
CA LEU A 92 -10.20 17.13 2.37
C LEU A 92 -10.88 17.52 1.06
N LEU A 93 -10.21 17.33 -0.08
CA LEU A 93 -10.81 17.58 -1.39
C LEU A 93 -12.05 16.70 -1.64
N VAL A 94 -11.99 15.41 -1.29
CA VAL A 94 -13.13 14.47 -1.38
C VAL A 94 -14.31 14.99 -0.55
N ILE A 95 -14.07 15.40 0.71
CA ILE A 95 -15.13 15.86 1.61
C ILE A 95 -15.75 17.16 1.09
N ILE A 96 -14.93 18.10 0.63
CA ILE A 96 -15.41 19.39 0.07
C ILE A 96 -16.22 19.14 -1.20
N ALA A 97 -15.70 18.32 -2.12
CA ALA A 97 -16.39 17.94 -3.35
C ALA A 97 -17.74 17.26 -3.07
N ALA A 98 -17.75 16.28 -2.18
CA ALA A 98 -18.96 15.56 -1.78
C ALA A 98 -20.01 16.48 -1.16
N SER A 99 -19.60 17.37 -0.25
CA SER A 99 -20.50 18.33 0.39
C SER A 99 -21.09 19.31 -0.62
N MET A 100 -20.25 19.84 -1.52
CA MET A 100 -20.67 20.75 -2.59
C MET A 100 -21.71 20.09 -3.51
N LEU A 101 -21.44 18.87 -3.98
CA LEU A 101 -22.38 18.16 -4.85
C LEU A 101 -23.65 17.73 -4.12
N TYR A 102 -23.56 17.33 -2.86
CA TYR A 102 -24.75 17.05 -2.06
C TYR A 102 -25.69 18.25 -2.04
N TYR A 103 -25.20 19.45 -1.73
CA TYR A 103 -26.06 20.64 -1.73
C TYR A 103 -26.57 21.04 -3.13
N ALA A 104 -25.82 20.75 -4.20
CA ALA A 104 -26.23 21.07 -5.56
C ALA A 104 -27.24 20.07 -6.16
N GLU A 105 -27.12 18.78 -5.85
CA GLU A 105 -27.85 17.70 -6.53
C GLU A 105 -28.91 17.02 -5.65
N ASN A 106 -28.83 17.08 -4.32
CA ASN A 106 -29.76 16.39 -3.42
C ASN A 106 -31.24 16.75 -3.69
N GLY A 107 -31.51 18.00 -4.08
CA GLY A 107 -32.87 18.44 -4.40
C GLY A 107 -33.45 17.83 -5.69
N VAL A 108 -32.61 17.39 -6.63
CA VAL A 108 -33.05 16.81 -7.92
C VAL A 108 -32.86 15.30 -7.96
N GLN A 109 -31.84 14.79 -7.27
CA GLN A 109 -31.51 13.37 -7.16
C GLN A 109 -31.31 12.95 -5.68
N PRO A 110 -32.39 12.90 -4.87
CA PRO A 110 -32.28 12.57 -3.45
C PRO A 110 -31.82 11.13 -3.21
N GLU A 111 -32.04 10.19 -4.14
CA GLU A 111 -31.56 8.81 -4.00
C GLU A 111 -30.06 8.67 -4.26
N ALA A 112 -29.55 9.33 -5.31
CA ALA A 112 -28.14 9.27 -5.71
C ALA A 112 -27.23 10.12 -4.81
N PHE A 113 -27.69 11.31 -4.43
CA PHE A 113 -26.99 12.22 -3.52
C PHE A 113 -27.72 12.30 -2.16
N SER A 114 -28.00 11.14 -1.56
CA SER A 114 -28.79 11.01 -0.32
C SER A 114 -28.07 11.51 0.94
N SER A 115 -26.75 11.42 0.98
CA SER A 115 -25.93 11.84 2.11
C SER A 115 -24.55 12.27 1.65
N ILE A 116 -23.80 12.98 2.51
CA ILE A 116 -22.41 13.33 2.24
C ILE A 116 -21.56 12.06 2.01
N PRO A 117 -21.63 10.99 2.84
CA PRO A 117 -20.93 9.74 2.56
C PRO A 117 -21.29 9.09 1.21
N THR A 118 -22.56 9.12 0.81
CA THR A 118 -22.98 8.63 -0.52
C THR A 118 -22.34 9.48 -1.63
N SER A 119 -22.28 10.79 -1.44
CA SER A 119 -21.65 11.73 -2.39
C SER A 119 -20.12 11.58 -2.42
N MET A 120 -19.50 11.13 -1.32
CA MET A 120 -18.07 10.80 -1.28
C MET A 120 -17.73 9.63 -2.19
N TRP A 121 -18.62 8.64 -2.36
CA TRP A 121 -18.40 7.55 -3.31
C TRP A 121 -18.17 8.08 -4.73
N TRP A 122 -19.03 8.98 -5.19
CA TRP A 122 -18.88 9.65 -6.47
C TRP A 122 -17.56 10.42 -6.55
N ALA A 123 -17.23 11.21 -5.53
CA ALA A 123 -16.00 12.00 -5.50
C ALA A 123 -14.75 11.10 -5.53
N ILE A 124 -14.72 10.00 -4.78
CA ILE A 124 -13.62 9.04 -4.79
C ILE A 124 -13.49 8.39 -6.17
N ALA A 125 -14.58 7.88 -6.75
CA ALA A 125 -14.56 7.24 -8.06
C ALA A 125 -14.10 8.20 -9.18
N THR A 126 -14.50 9.48 -9.09
CA THR A 126 -14.14 10.52 -10.06
C THR A 126 -12.68 10.98 -9.89
N LEU A 127 -12.26 11.30 -8.66
CA LEU A 127 -10.91 11.77 -8.37
C LEU A 127 -9.85 10.69 -8.62
N THR A 128 -10.18 9.42 -8.39
CA THR A 128 -9.31 8.28 -8.72
C THR A 128 -9.37 7.89 -10.20
N THR A 129 -10.10 8.64 -11.03
CA THR A 129 -10.26 8.41 -12.47
C THR A 129 -10.90 7.06 -12.86
N VAL A 130 -11.56 6.38 -11.90
CA VAL A 130 -12.27 5.12 -12.15
C VAL A 130 -13.57 5.39 -12.90
N GLY A 131 -14.38 6.34 -12.41
CA GLY A 131 -15.58 6.83 -13.09
C GLY A 131 -16.59 5.75 -13.46
N TYR A 132 -17.13 5.01 -12.48
CA TYR A 132 -18.12 3.95 -12.73
C TYR A 132 -19.37 4.42 -13.50
N GLY A 133 -19.76 5.69 -13.32
CA GLY A 133 -20.92 6.28 -14.00
C GLY A 133 -22.27 5.86 -13.43
N ASP A 134 -22.27 5.24 -12.25
CA ASP A 134 -23.46 4.86 -11.47
C ASP A 134 -24.19 6.07 -10.86
N ILE A 135 -23.43 7.09 -10.47
CA ILE A 135 -23.94 8.37 -9.94
C ILE A 135 -23.25 9.49 -10.72
N TYR A 136 -23.98 10.55 -11.07
CA TYR A 136 -23.40 11.75 -11.71
C TYR A 136 -24.34 12.96 -11.58
N PRO A 137 -23.78 14.18 -11.48
CA PRO A 137 -24.58 15.40 -11.42
C PRO A 137 -25.34 15.66 -12.72
N ILE A 138 -26.61 16.00 -12.61
CA ILE A 138 -27.44 16.37 -13.77
C ILE A 138 -27.75 17.86 -13.83
N THR A 139 -27.62 18.59 -12.72
CA THR A 139 -27.84 20.04 -12.72
C THR A 139 -26.71 20.78 -13.42
N GLY A 140 -27.02 21.94 -14.01
CA GLY A 140 -26.00 22.77 -14.65
C GLY A 140 -24.91 23.21 -13.66
N LEU A 141 -25.31 23.57 -12.43
CA LEU A 141 -24.38 23.94 -11.36
C LEU A 141 -23.51 22.75 -10.93
N GLY A 142 -24.11 21.59 -10.70
CA GLY A 142 -23.39 20.37 -10.30
C GLY A 142 -22.39 19.91 -11.36
N ARG A 143 -22.74 20.01 -12.65
CA ARG A 143 -21.81 19.72 -13.76
C ARG A 143 -20.63 20.69 -13.82
N LEU A 144 -20.87 21.99 -13.61
CA LEU A 144 -19.80 22.98 -13.54
C LEU A 144 -18.84 22.65 -12.39
N MET A 145 -19.38 22.43 -11.19
CA MET A 145 -18.58 22.10 -10.00
C MET A 145 -17.81 20.79 -10.18
N ALA A 146 -18.46 19.75 -10.70
CA ALA A 146 -17.84 18.47 -10.98
C ALA A 146 -16.71 18.58 -12.00
N SER A 147 -16.85 19.41 -13.03
CA SER A 147 -15.79 19.61 -14.02
C SER A 147 -14.53 20.24 -13.39
N VAL A 148 -14.71 21.26 -12.53
CA VAL A 148 -13.61 21.88 -11.77
C VAL A 148 -12.96 20.88 -10.82
N ILE A 149 -13.77 20.12 -10.07
CA ILE A 149 -13.30 19.10 -9.13
C ILE A 149 -12.51 18.00 -9.85
N ALA A 150 -12.96 17.56 -11.03
CA ALA A 150 -12.27 16.55 -11.82
C ALA A 150 -10.88 17.01 -12.26
N VAL A 151 -10.75 18.26 -12.73
CA VAL A 151 -9.44 18.84 -13.12
C VAL A 151 -8.51 18.94 -11.91
N LEU A 152 -9.02 19.43 -10.76
CA LEU A 152 -8.24 19.49 -9.52
C LEU A 152 -7.81 18.10 -9.03
N GLY A 153 -8.67 17.10 -9.20
CA GLY A 153 -8.40 15.72 -8.80
C GLY A 153 -7.23 15.07 -9.48
N ILE A 154 -7.11 15.26 -10.80
CA ILE A 154 -5.98 14.74 -11.57
C ILE A 154 -4.66 15.30 -11.01
N GLY A 155 -4.63 16.59 -10.70
CA GLY A 155 -3.47 17.22 -10.07
C GLY A 155 -3.14 16.66 -8.69
N MET A 156 -4.16 16.38 -7.86
CA MET A 156 -3.95 15.85 -6.51
C MET A 156 -3.46 14.40 -6.50
N VAL A 157 -3.94 13.53 -7.40
CA VAL A 157 -3.48 12.14 -7.50
C VAL A 157 -2.05 12.05 -8.06
N ALA A 158 -1.62 13.07 -8.82
CA ALA A 158 -0.24 13.16 -9.29
C ALA A 158 0.77 13.37 -8.14
N LEU A 159 0.37 13.96 -7.01
CA LEU A 159 1.25 14.23 -5.88
C LEU A 159 1.83 12.97 -5.22
N PRO A 160 1.03 12.00 -4.71
CA PRO A 160 1.59 10.78 -4.11
C PRO A 160 2.40 9.97 -5.13
N THR A 161 1.95 9.93 -6.39
CA THR A 161 2.66 9.27 -7.48
C THR A 161 4.03 9.92 -7.73
N GLY A 162 4.10 11.25 -7.76
CA GLY A 162 5.33 12.01 -7.93
C GLY A 162 6.29 11.89 -6.75
N ILE A 163 5.77 11.91 -5.52
CA ILE A 163 6.56 11.70 -4.29
C ILE A 163 7.23 10.32 -4.31
N LEU A 164 6.46 9.27 -4.64
CA LEU A 164 7.00 7.92 -4.78
C LEU A 164 8.04 7.85 -5.89
N GLY A 165 7.73 8.39 -7.07
CA GLY A 165 8.65 8.40 -8.21
C GLY A 165 9.98 9.08 -7.90
N ALA A 166 9.94 10.28 -7.31
CA ALA A 166 11.13 11.00 -6.88
C ALA A 166 11.93 10.22 -5.82
N GLY A 167 11.25 9.59 -4.86
CA GLY A 167 11.88 8.75 -3.85
C GLY A 167 12.56 7.51 -4.45
N PHE A 168 11.95 6.89 -5.45
CA PHE A 168 12.57 5.78 -6.19
C PHE A 168 13.86 6.20 -6.91
N VAL A 169 13.83 7.32 -7.62
CA VAL A 169 15.01 7.86 -8.32
C VAL A 169 16.12 8.19 -7.32
N GLU A 170 15.77 8.79 -6.18
CA GLU A 170 16.71 9.13 -5.11
C GLU A 170 17.39 7.89 -4.51
N GLU A 171 16.63 6.85 -4.16
CA GLU A 171 17.17 5.59 -3.63
C GLU A 171 18.03 4.82 -4.65
N MET A 172 17.64 4.83 -5.93
CA MET A 172 18.44 4.24 -7.01
C MET A 172 19.77 4.97 -7.18
N GLY A 173 19.76 6.31 -7.14
CA GLY A 173 20.98 7.12 -7.22
C GLY A 173 21.92 6.92 -6.02
N GLN A 174 21.38 6.73 -4.82
CA GLN A 174 22.18 6.45 -3.62
C GLN A 174 22.88 5.07 -3.69
N ARG A 175 22.21 4.03 -4.21
CA ARG A 175 22.85 2.71 -4.42
C ARG A 175 23.98 2.75 -5.45
N GLN A 176 23.86 3.60 -6.47
CA GLN A 176 24.94 3.80 -7.44
C GLN A 176 26.16 4.49 -6.80
N LYS A 177 25.94 5.49 -5.93
CA LYS A 177 27.03 6.15 -5.17
C LYS A 177 27.70 5.25 -4.13
N SER A 178 26.95 4.35 -3.49
CA SER A 178 27.52 3.38 -2.53
C SER A 178 28.36 2.30 -3.20
N SER A 179 28.33 2.21 -4.53
CA SER A 179 29.22 1.35 -5.32
C SER A 179 30.61 1.97 -5.47
N ARG A 180 31.05 2.86 -4.58
CA ARG A 180 32.42 3.38 -4.55
C ARG A 180 33.20 2.69 -3.44
N CYS A 181 34.40 2.22 -3.77
CA CYS A 181 35.22 1.47 -2.82
C CYS A 181 35.62 2.38 -1.64
N PRO A 182 35.32 2.01 -0.38
CA PRO A 182 35.66 2.83 0.79
C PRO A 182 37.17 3.00 1.01
N HIS A 183 38.00 2.17 0.35
CA HIS A 183 39.46 2.25 0.45
C HIS A 183 40.11 3.13 -0.64
N CYS A 184 39.50 3.29 -1.82
CA CYS A 184 40.14 4.01 -2.94
C CYS A 184 39.25 5.01 -3.68
N GLY A 185 37.97 5.14 -3.31
CA GLY A 185 37.03 6.11 -3.89
C GLY A 185 36.61 5.84 -5.34
N LYS A 186 37.21 4.85 -6.01
CA LYS A 186 36.87 4.45 -7.38
C LYS A 186 35.53 3.71 -7.41
N GLU A 187 34.78 3.87 -8.49
CA GLU A 187 33.56 3.11 -8.74
C GLU A 187 33.89 1.63 -8.90
N ILE A 188 33.27 0.80 -8.06
CA ILE A 188 33.27 -0.65 -8.13
C ILE A 188 32.41 -0.96 -9.35
N ALA A 189 33.06 -1.19 -10.48
CA ALA A 189 32.39 -1.66 -11.69
C ALA A 189 31.65 -2.96 -11.32
N GLY A 190 30.33 -2.85 -11.14
CA GLY A 190 29.50 -3.97 -10.70
C GLY A 190 29.66 -5.13 -11.67
N THR A 191 30.11 -6.26 -11.14
CA THR A 191 29.89 -7.56 -11.75
C THR A 191 28.40 -7.67 -12.08
N ARG A 192 28.08 -7.64 -13.37
CA ARG A 192 26.83 -8.23 -13.88
C ARG A 192 26.85 -9.69 -13.45
N VAL A 193 26.14 -9.99 -12.36
CA VAL A 193 25.80 -11.38 -12.05
C VAL A 193 24.59 -11.70 -12.95
N PRO A 194 24.66 -12.79 -13.74
CA PRO A 194 23.63 -13.17 -14.71
C PRO A 194 22.26 -13.46 -14.08
#